data_AF-A0A845M187-F1
#
_entry.id   AF-A0A845M187-F1
#
_cell.length_a   1.000
_cell.length_b   1.000
_cell.length_c   1.000
_cell.angle_alpha   90.00
_cell.angle_beta   90.00
_cell.angle_gamma   90.00
#
_symmetry.space_group_name_H-M   'P 1'
#
loop_
_entity.id
_entity.type
_entity.pdbx_description
1 polymer ?
#
loop_
_entity_poly.entity_id
_entity_poly.type
_entity_poly.pdbx_seq_one_letter_code
_entity_poly.pdbx_strand_id
1 'polypeptide(L)'
;MDLSSLTYEDKRSWHLNEAALDHACRDWSAAAKVIKHNLDAMGEHHRIAPHYLQRCYDLLAQGPVEMRAAFLGLTDEGQVLRSIHPFAGLLPERERREILQHTKRPGRLDEAG
;
A
#
# COMPACT_ATOMS: atom_id res chain seq x y z
N MET A 1 3.84 13.16 -12.14
CA MET A 1 2.45 12.66 -12.14
C MET A 1 1.72 13.30 -10.97
N ASP A 2 0.42 13.59 -11.10
CA ASP A 2 -0.40 14.16 -10.02
C ASP A 2 -1.42 13.10 -9.53
N LEU A 3 -1.82 13.14 -8.26
CA LEU A 3 -2.82 12.23 -7.71
C LEU A 3 -4.12 12.28 -8.53
N SER A 4 -4.51 13.45 -9.05
CA SER A 4 -5.70 13.59 -9.89
C SER A 4 -5.65 12.74 -11.17
N SER A 5 -4.46 12.47 -11.69
CA SER A 5 -4.22 11.70 -12.93
C SER A 5 -4.21 10.17 -12.73
N LEU A 6 -4.17 9.69 -11.49
CA LEU A 6 -4.24 8.27 -11.19
C LEU A 6 -5.61 7.68 -11.50
N THR A 7 -5.61 6.41 -11.91
CA THR A 7 -6.85 5.64 -12.02
C THR A 7 -7.52 5.55 -10.65
N TYR A 8 -8.80 5.21 -10.67
CA TYR A 8 -9.56 4.98 -9.45
C TYR A 8 -8.89 3.93 -8.53
N GLU A 9 -8.43 2.82 -9.10
CA GLU A 9 -7.82 1.73 -8.35
C GLU A 9 -6.46 2.15 -7.76
N ASP A 10 -5.68 2.92 -8.53
CA ASP A 10 -4.41 3.47 -8.06
C ASP A 10 -4.59 4.47 -6.93
N LYS A 11 -5.60 5.36 -7.00
CA LYS A 11 -5.95 6.31 -5.92
C LYS A 11 -6.35 5.57 -4.65
N ARG A 12 -7.20 4.55 -4.79
CA ARG A 12 -7.61 3.69 -3.67
C ARG A 12 -6.41 3.00 -3.04
N SER A 13 -5.53 2.42 -3.85
CA SER A 13 -4.32 1.77 -3.36
C SER A 13 -3.41 2.78 -2.65
N TRP A 14 -3.25 3.98 -3.21
CA TRP A 14 -2.48 5.07 -2.61
C TRP A 14 -2.99 5.45 -1.20
N HIS A 15 -4.29 5.71 -1.04
CA HIS A 15 -4.86 6.06 0.26
C HIS A 15 -4.77 4.92 1.29
N LEU A 16 -4.93 3.65 0.87
CA LEU A 16 -4.75 2.52 1.77
C LEU A 16 -3.30 2.38 2.26
N ASN A 17 -2.33 2.59 1.37
CA ASN A 17 -0.91 2.57 1.74
C ASN A 17 -0.55 3.77 2.62
N GLU A 18 -1.07 4.96 2.33
CA GLU A 18 -0.86 6.16 3.13
C GLU A 18 -1.32 5.96 4.58
N ALA A 19 -2.57 5.53 4.76
CA ALA A 19 -3.13 5.30 6.09
C ALA A 19 -2.37 4.20 6.83
N ALA A 20 -2.03 3.09 6.17
CA ALA A 20 -1.27 2.02 6.81
C ALA A 20 0.13 2.48 7.25
N LEU A 21 0.78 3.34 6.46
CA LEU A 21 2.08 3.94 6.80
C LEU A 21 1.95 4.95 7.95
N ASP A 22 0.86 5.71 8.04
CA ASP A 22 0.59 6.59 9.19
C ASP A 22 0.46 5.80 10.49
N HIS A 23 -0.20 4.64 10.45
CA HIS A 23 -0.24 3.72 11.59
C HIS A 23 1.15 3.15 11.89
N ALA A 24 1.87 2.71 10.85
CA ALA A 24 3.21 2.15 11.00
C ALA A 24 4.19 3.14 11.65
N CYS A 25 4.11 4.42 11.32
CA CYS A 25 4.99 5.46 11.88
C CYS A 25 4.80 5.68 13.39
N ARG A 26 3.63 5.33 13.97
CA ARG A 26 3.36 5.50 15.41
C ARG A 26 4.11 4.47 16.26
N ASP A 27 4.27 3.25 15.74
CA ASP A 27 5.06 2.18 16.34
C ASP A 27 5.75 1.37 15.23
N TRP A 28 6.83 1.93 14.70
CA TRP A 28 7.56 1.32 13.59
C TRP A 28 8.14 -0.04 13.96
N SER A 29 8.53 -0.25 15.22
CA SER A 29 9.12 -1.51 15.67
C SER A 29 8.12 -2.66 15.59
N ALA A 30 6.88 -2.44 16.03
CA ALA A 30 5.82 -3.42 15.90
C ALA A 30 5.41 -3.61 14.43
N ALA A 31 5.23 -2.50 13.70
CA ALA A 31 4.82 -2.54 12.30
C ALA A 31 5.85 -3.25 11.42
N ALA A 32 7.15 -3.02 11.63
CA ALA A 32 8.22 -3.65 10.86
C ALA A 32 8.21 -5.18 10.97
N LYS A 33 7.81 -5.73 12.13
CA LYS A 33 7.66 -7.19 12.30
C LYS A 33 6.52 -7.74 11.45
N VAL A 34 5.38 -7.04 11.40
CA VAL A 34 4.23 -7.42 10.58
C VAL A 34 4.57 -7.31 9.10
N ILE A 35 5.21 -6.22 8.68
CA ILE A 35 5.66 -6.00 7.30
C ILE A 35 6.62 -7.12 6.88
N LYS A 36 7.62 -7.42 7.72
CA LYS A 36 8.58 -8.50 7.46
C LYS A 36 7.86 -9.84 7.30
N HIS A 37 6.94 -10.18 8.21
CA HIS A 37 6.16 -11.41 8.13
C HIS A 37 5.37 -11.53 6.81
N ASN A 38 4.74 -10.44 6.38
CA ASN A 38 4.01 -10.39 5.11
C ASN A 38 4.95 -10.58 3.91
N LEU A 39 6.12 -9.94 3.91
CA LEU A 39 7.13 -10.09 2.85
C LEU A 39 7.67 -11.52 2.79
N ASP A 40 7.96 -12.13 3.95
CA ASP A 40 8.42 -13.51 4.05
C ASP A 40 7.37 -14.45 3.38
N ALA A 41 6.09 -14.30 3.76
CA ALA A 41 4.99 -15.10 3.18
C ALA A 41 4.81 -14.87 1.67
N MET A 42 4.96 -13.64 1.18
CA MET A 42 4.89 -13.36 -0.26
C MET A 42 6.04 -14.02 -1.03
N GLY A 43 7.25 -14.01 -0.45
CA GLY A 43 8.43 -14.67 -1.00
C GLY A 43 8.26 -16.19 -1.07
N GLU A 44 7.82 -16.81 0.02
CA GLU A 44 7.55 -18.25 0.08
C GLU A 44 6.54 -18.69 -0.99
N HIS A 45 5.48 -17.91 -1.19
CA HIS A 45 4.43 -18.20 -2.15
C HIS A 45 4.69 -17.69 -3.58
N HIS A 46 5.87 -17.12 -3.85
CA HIS A 46 6.24 -16.59 -5.18
C HIS A 46 5.22 -15.58 -5.73
N ARG A 47 4.59 -14.78 -4.85
CA ARG A 47 3.55 -13.80 -5.20
C ARG A 47 4.10 -12.45 -5.65
N ILE A 48 5.42 -12.32 -5.68
CA ILE A 48 6.16 -11.10 -5.93
C ILE A 48 7.44 -11.45 -6.68
N ALA A 49 7.85 -10.60 -7.63
CA ALA A 49 9.13 -10.81 -8.30
C ALA A 49 10.30 -10.62 -7.31
N PRO A 50 11.37 -11.44 -7.39
CA PRO A 50 12.47 -11.41 -6.41
C PRO A 50 13.10 -10.03 -6.21
N HIS A 51 13.24 -9.23 -7.27
CA HIS A 51 13.84 -7.89 -7.18
C HIS A 51 12.95 -6.91 -6.41
N TYR A 52 11.62 -7.00 -6.55
CA TYR A 52 10.70 -6.18 -5.76
C TYR A 52 10.64 -6.64 -4.30
N LEU A 53 10.78 -7.94 -4.04
CA LEU A 53 10.88 -8.46 -2.68
C LEU A 53 12.12 -7.92 -1.96
N GLN A 54 13.27 -8.01 -2.63
CA GLN A 54 14.52 -7.44 -2.11
C GLN A 54 14.38 -5.94 -1.87
N ARG A 55 13.80 -5.21 -2.83
CA ARG A 55 13.56 -3.76 -2.71
C ARG A 55 12.70 -3.42 -1.47
N CYS A 56 11.67 -4.21 -1.18
CA CYS A 56 10.85 -4.03 0.01
C CYS A 56 11.64 -4.26 1.31
N TYR A 57 12.53 -5.26 1.37
CA TYR A 57 13.39 -5.46 2.54
C TYR A 57 14.39 -4.32 2.72
N ASP A 58 14.96 -3.80 1.63
CA ASP A 58 15.90 -2.68 1.69
C ASP A 58 15.19 -1.43 2.24
N LEU A 59 13.97 -1.14 1.78
CA LEU A 59 13.15 -0.04 2.30
C LEU A 59 12.76 -0.24 3.76
N LEU A 60 12.40 -1.46 4.15
CA LEU A 60 12.10 -1.79 5.55
C LEU A 60 13.30 -1.56 6.47
N ALA A 61 14.51 -1.88 6.00
CA ALA A 61 15.75 -1.68 6.74
C ALA A 61 16.15 -0.20 6.86
N GLN A 62 15.79 0.63 5.86
CA GLN A 62 16.03 2.07 5.88
C GLN A 62 15.10 2.80 6.84
N GLY A 63 13.84 2.35 6.94
CA GLY A 63 12.89 2.84 7.94
C GLY A 63 11.63 3.48 7.33
N PRO A 64 10.79 4.07 8.19
CA PRO A 64 9.45 4.51 7.79
C PRO A 64 9.47 5.65 6.77
N VAL A 65 10.47 6.54 6.83
CA VAL A 65 10.55 7.72 5.96
C VAL A 65 10.82 7.30 4.51
N GLU A 66 11.82 6.45 4.30
CA GLU A 66 12.22 5.94 2.99
C GLU A 66 11.15 5.01 2.42
N MET A 67 10.59 4.13 3.24
CA MET A 67 9.49 3.26 2.81
C MET A 67 8.26 4.09 2.41
N ARG A 68 7.91 5.14 3.16
CA ARG A 68 6.82 6.05 2.81
C ARG A 68 7.10 6.79 1.50
N ALA A 69 8.30 7.33 1.32
CA ALA A 69 8.68 8.05 0.12
C ALA A 69 8.57 7.16 -1.13
N ALA A 70 9.04 5.91 -1.05
CA ALA A 70 8.97 4.95 -2.16
C ALA A 70 7.52 4.53 -2.48
N PHE A 71 6.73 4.15 -1.48
CA PHE A 71 5.36 3.66 -1.69
C PHE A 71 4.37 4.77 -2.09
N LEU A 72 4.53 5.98 -1.57
CA LEU A 72 3.62 7.09 -1.89
C LEU A 72 4.11 7.95 -3.05
N GLY A 73 5.32 7.69 -3.56
CA GLY A 73 5.84 8.30 -4.76
C GLY A 73 4.89 8.12 -5.96
N LEU A 74 4.63 9.22 -6.67
CA LEU A 74 3.85 9.21 -7.91
C LEU A 74 4.77 8.89 -9.10
N THR A 75 5.42 7.73 -8.99
CA THR A 75 6.34 7.15 -9.97
C THR A 75 5.86 5.75 -10.36
N ASP A 76 6.38 5.22 -11.47
CA ASP A 76 6.09 3.85 -11.90
C ASP A 76 6.48 2.83 -10.83
N GLU A 77 7.65 3.01 -10.19
CA GLU A 77 8.08 2.20 -9.05
C GLU A 77 7.05 2.25 -7.91
N GLY A 78 6.61 3.45 -7.51
CA GLY A 78 5.63 3.59 -6.44
C GLY A 78 4.30 2.91 -6.77
N GLN A 79 3.86 2.96 -8.04
CA GLN A 79 2.66 2.25 -8.49
C GLN A 79 2.82 0.74 -8.36
N VAL A 80 3.95 0.18 -8.81
CA VAL A 80 4.23 -1.24 -8.66
C VAL A 80 4.32 -1.64 -7.19
N LEU A 81 5.02 -0.86 -6.35
CA LEU A 81 5.17 -1.15 -4.93
C LEU A 81 3.82 -1.20 -4.21
N ARG A 82 2.91 -0.27 -4.50
CA ARG A 82 1.55 -0.26 -3.93
C ARG A 82 0.71 -1.50 -4.30
N SER A 83 1.04 -2.20 -5.39
CA SER A 83 0.36 -3.44 -5.79
C SER A 83 0.79 -4.67 -4.97
N ILE A 84 1.92 -4.59 -4.26
CA ILE A 84 2.51 -5.71 -3.51
C ILE A 84 1.82 -5.92 -2.15
N HIS A 85 1.17 -4.88 -1.61
CA HIS A 85 0.39 -4.91 -0.36
C HIS A 85 1.13 -5.44 0.90
N PRO A 86 2.38 -5.03 1.19
CA PRO A 86 3.12 -5.53 2.37
C PRO A 86 2.55 -5.04 3.71
N PHE A 87 1.68 -4.03 3.69
CA PHE A 87 1.07 -3.43 4.87
C PHE A 87 -0.25 -4.10 5.33
N ALA A 88 -0.57 -5.27 4.79
CA ALA A 88 -1.76 -6.01 5.19
C ALA A 88 -1.79 -6.23 6.71
N GLY A 89 -2.94 -5.93 7.34
CA GLY A 89 -3.13 -6.08 8.78
C GLY A 89 -2.65 -4.91 9.65
N LEU A 90 -1.99 -3.89 9.08
CA LEU A 90 -1.57 -2.70 9.84
C LEU A 90 -2.71 -1.69 10.06
N LEU A 91 -3.68 -1.66 9.15
CA LEU A 91 -4.79 -0.71 9.21
C LEU A 91 -6.01 -1.34 9.91
N PRO A 92 -6.59 -0.70 10.94
CA PRO A 92 -7.83 -1.17 11.55
C PRO A 92 -8.97 -1.32 10.55
N GLU A 93 -9.80 -2.33 10.73
CA GLU A 93 -10.84 -2.69 9.75
C GLU A 93 -11.84 -1.54 9.51
N ARG A 94 -12.16 -0.77 10.55
CA ARG A 94 -13.03 0.40 10.46
C ARG A 94 -12.45 1.46 9.52
N GLU A 95 -11.20 1.87 9.73
CA GLU A 95 -10.52 2.87 8.91
C GLU A 95 -10.34 2.38 7.46
N ARG A 96 -10.00 1.09 7.31
CA ARG A 96 -9.98 0.46 5.99
C ARG A 96 -11.32 0.61 5.30
N ARG A 97 -12.45 0.30 5.97
CA ARG A 97 -13.79 0.44 5.39
C ARG A 97 -14.11 1.89 5.01
N GLU A 98 -13.75 2.86 5.84
CA GLU A 98 -13.96 4.29 5.58
C GLU A 98 -13.22 4.71 4.30
N ILE A 99 -11.93 4.38 4.15
CA ILE A 99 -11.17 4.65 2.93
C ILE A 99 -11.83 4.01 1.72
N LEU A 100 -12.23 2.74 1.83
CA LEU A 100 -12.90 2.01 0.75
C LEU A 100 -14.25 2.62 0.34
N GLN A 101 -14.95 3.29 1.26
CA GLN A 101 -16.21 3.99 0.98
C GLN A 101 -15.98 5.36 0.33
N HIS A 102 -14.97 6.10 0.78
CA HIS A 102 -14.62 7.41 0.24
C HIS A 102 -13.95 7.34 -1.13
N THR A 103 -13.16 6.29 -1.35
CA THR A 103 -12.62 5.95 -2.66
C THR A 103 -13.57 5.01 -3.39
N LYS A 104 -14.90 5.19 -3.32
CA LYS A 104 -15.86 4.46 -4.19
C LYS A 104 -15.90 5.10 -5.55
N ARG A 105 -16.00 4.28 -6.61
CA ARG A 105 -16.16 4.77 -7.98
C ARG A 105 -17.47 5.58 -7.98
N PRO A 106 -17.50 6.83 -8.47
CA PRO A 106 -18.78 7.49 -8.72
C PRO A 106 -19.56 6.53 -9.60
N GLY A 107 -20.72 6.11 -9.12
CA GLY A 107 -21.52 5.11 -9.81
C GLY A 107 -21.65 5.51 -11.28
N ARG A 108 -21.50 4.53 -12.18
CA ARG A 108 -22.24 4.63 -13.44
C ARG A 108 -23.68 4.87 -12.98
N LEU A 109 -24.17 6.08 -13.22
CA LEU A 109 -25.60 6.36 -13.10
C LEU A 109 -26.32 5.28 -13.90
N ASP A 110 -27.38 4.78 -13.30
CA ASP A 110 -28.24 3.70 -13.75
C ASP A 110 -28.40 3.68 -15.28
N GLU A 111 -27.87 2.63 -15.92
CA GLU A 111 -28.34 2.24 -17.25
C GLU A 111 -28.73 0.76 -17.20
N ALA A 112 -29.99 0.52 -17.58
CA ALA A 112 -30.81 -0.70 -17.53
C ALA A 112 -31.60 -0.83 -16.21
N GLY A 113 -32.92 -0.61 -16.17
CA GLY A 113 -33.93 -0.63 -17.23
C GLY A 113 -35.16 -1.32 -16.65
#